data_AF-A0A378JKC9-F1
#
_entry.id   AF-A0A378JKC9-F1
#
_cell.length_a   1.000
_cell.length_b   1.000
_cell.length_c   1.000
_cell.angle_alpha   90.00
_cell.angle_beta   90.00
_cell.angle_gamma   90.00
#
_symmetry.space_group_name_H-M   'P 1'
#
loop_
_entity.id
_entity.type
_entity.pdbx_description
1 polymer ?
#
loop_
_entity_poly.entity_id
_entity_poly.type
_entity_poly.pdbx_seq_one_letter_code
_entity_poly.pdbx_strand_id
1 'polypeptide(L)'
;MYHLNKYSNTLIITYIAAFVVMQIGSQSSIIEGLVSLPIILFVVFWSERITDALKDSRLLLEQTSFKRDMFLISYSCLIAFITALIFQVNNVDAKGWWPLIIILSGVYAIIGGLLFSLLALLLDKNHSFYTSIFATTFFLGYVVLSLLPTYFNLTYFSQNQLFIYFIIILFTVHLLICLGYQLRKRLNS
;
A
#
# COMPACT_ATOMS: atom_id res chain seq x y z
N MET A 1 16.25 12.02 22.59
CA MET A 1 16.35 10.93 21.60
C MET A 1 15.17 11.06 20.65
N TYR A 2 15.43 11.18 19.35
CA TYR A 2 14.35 11.23 18.35
C TYR A 2 13.81 9.82 18.17
N HIS A 3 12.54 9.58 18.52
CA HIS A 3 11.89 8.29 18.34
C HIS A 3 11.03 8.36 17.08
N LEU A 4 11.48 7.69 16.01
CA LEU A 4 10.68 7.51 14.80
C LEU A 4 9.37 6.78 15.13
N ASN A 5 8.30 7.12 14.41
CA ASN A 5 7.02 6.45 14.61
C ASN A 5 7.06 4.98 14.11
N LYS A 6 6.02 4.22 14.48
CA LYS A 6 5.95 2.79 14.16
C LYS A 6 5.93 2.51 12.65
N TYR A 7 5.28 3.35 11.85
CA TYR A 7 5.24 3.23 10.39
C TYR A 7 6.62 3.46 9.77
N SER A 8 7.33 4.51 10.19
CA SER A 8 8.72 4.77 9.78
C SER A 8 9.63 3.59 10.10
N ASN A 9 9.63 3.12 11.34
CA ASN A 9 10.48 2.02 11.78
C ASN A 9 10.20 0.74 10.98
N THR A 10 8.92 0.39 10.83
CA THR A 10 8.53 -0.83 10.10
C THR A 10 8.95 -0.74 8.62
N LEU A 11 8.75 0.42 7.97
CA LEU A 11 9.13 0.61 6.58
C LEU A 11 10.65 0.52 6.37
N ILE A 12 11.43 1.16 7.25
CA ILE A 12 12.90 1.14 7.19
C ILE A 12 13.42 -0.29 7.36
N ILE A 13 12.94 -1.02 8.38
CA ILE A 13 13.36 -2.40 8.62
C ILE A 13 13.02 -3.29 7.42
N THR A 14 11.80 -3.18 6.90
CA THR A 14 11.33 -3.97 5.75
C THR A 14 12.14 -3.64 4.50
N TYR A 15 12.45 -2.36 4.27
CA TYR A 15 13.28 -1.93 3.15
C TYR A 15 14.72 -2.47 3.25
N ILE A 16 15.35 -2.39 4.43
CA ILE A 16 16.69 -2.94 4.64
C ILE A 16 16.69 -4.46 4.42
N ALA A 17 15.68 -5.17 4.89
CA ALA A 17 15.55 -6.60 4.66
C ALA A 17 15.43 -6.92 3.15
N ALA A 18 14.56 -6.22 2.43
CA ALA A 18 14.41 -6.36 0.97
C ALA A 18 15.71 -6.02 0.23
N PHE A 19 16.39 -4.94 0.63
CA PHE A 19 17.68 -4.53 0.08
C PHE A 19 18.71 -5.65 0.19
N VAL A 20 18.89 -6.21 1.40
CA VAL A 20 19.86 -7.28 1.65
C VAL A 20 19.52 -8.51 0.82
N VAL A 21 18.26 -8.96 0.86
CA VAL A 21 17.80 -10.14 0.13
C VAL A 21 18.00 -10.00 -1.39
N MET A 22 17.69 -8.83 -1.93
CA MET A 22 17.83 -8.56 -3.35
C MET A 22 19.28 -8.43 -3.79
N GLN A 23 20.16 -7.93 -2.91
CA GLN A 23 21.59 -7.82 -3.21
C GLN A 23 22.33 -9.15 -3.11
N ILE A 24 21.87 -10.10 -2.28
CA ILE A 24 22.50 -11.42 -2.17
C ILE A 24 22.40 -12.16 -3.52
N GLY A 25 23.57 -12.39 -4.13
CA GLY A 25 23.68 -13.06 -5.43
C GLY A 25 23.17 -12.22 -6.61
N SER A 26 22.96 -10.91 -6.42
CA SER A 26 22.71 -9.97 -7.51
C SER A 26 24.04 -9.54 -8.16
N GLN A 27 24.02 -9.27 -9.46
CA GLN A 27 25.13 -8.64 -10.17
C GLN A 27 25.03 -7.10 -10.18
N SER A 28 23.94 -6.53 -9.63
CA SER A 28 23.72 -5.09 -9.56
C SER A 28 24.64 -4.44 -8.52
N SER A 29 25.03 -3.19 -8.77
CA SER A 29 25.84 -2.44 -7.80
C SER A 29 25.01 -2.04 -6.57
N ILE A 30 25.69 -1.85 -5.43
CA ILE A 30 25.06 -1.31 -4.21
C ILE A 30 24.42 0.06 -4.48
N ILE A 31 25.04 0.85 -5.36
CA ILE A 31 24.58 2.20 -5.74
C ILE A 31 23.24 2.13 -6.48
N GLU A 32 23.07 1.19 -7.41
CA GLU A 32 21.79 0.96 -8.09
C GLU A 32 20.68 0.63 -7.08
N GLY A 33 21.01 -0.15 -6.04
CA GLY A 33 20.08 -0.43 -4.96
C GLY A 33 19.60 0.80 -4.18
N LEU A 34 20.43 1.85 -4.10
CA LEU A 34 20.05 3.07 -3.39
C LEU A 34 19.13 3.99 -4.20
N VAL A 35 18.89 3.69 -5.48
CA VAL A 35 18.02 4.51 -6.34
C VAL A 35 16.57 4.54 -5.83
N SER A 36 16.10 3.50 -5.14
CA SER A 36 14.77 3.47 -4.48
C SER A 36 14.70 4.21 -3.14
N LEU A 37 15.83 4.65 -2.59
CA LEU A 37 15.87 5.27 -1.27
C LEU A 37 15.06 6.59 -1.16
N PRO A 38 15.02 7.48 -2.17
CA PRO A 38 14.24 8.71 -2.10
C PRO A 38 12.73 8.49 -1.86
N ILE A 39 12.12 7.47 -2.49
CA ILE A 39 10.69 7.19 -2.28
C ILE A 39 10.44 6.66 -0.85
N ILE A 40 11.37 5.87 -0.31
CA ILE A 40 11.29 5.39 1.08
C ILE A 40 11.40 6.56 2.06
N LEU A 41 12.38 7.45 1.87
CA LEU A 41 12.53 8.64 2.70
C LEU A 41 11.31 9.57 2.63
N PHE A 42 10.75 9.75 1.43
CA PHE A 42 9.51 10.51 1.25
C PHE A 42 8.38 9.94 2.11
N VAL A 43 8.14 8.62 2.07
CA VAL A 43 7.06 7.99 2.84
C VAL A 43 7.36 7.98 4.34
N VAL A 44 8.62 7.80 4.76
CA VAL A 44 9.04 7.97 6.16
C VAL A 44 8.66 9.37 6.64
N PHE A 45 9.08 10.41 5.91
CA PHE A 45 8.80 11.79 6.30
C PHE A 45 7.30 12.11 6.29
N TRP A 46 6.56 11.58 5.32
CA TRP A 46 5.10 11.70 5.27
C TRP A 46 4.44 11.04 6.49
N SER A 47 4.93 9.87 6.91
CA SER A 47 4.40 9.16 8.08
C SER A 47 4.61 9.92 9.40
N GLU A 48 5.78 10.57 9.57
CA GLU A 48 6.04 11.39 10.75
C GLU A 48 5.07 12.57 10.81
N ARG A 49 4.91 13.29 9.67
CA ARG A 49 3.96 14.41 9.58
C ARG A 49 2.52 14.01 9.84
N ILE A 50 2.06 12.87 9.31
CA ILE A 50 0.70 12.38 9.52
C ILE A 50 0.48 11.97 10.98
N THR A 51 1.44 11.24 11.57
CA THR A 51 1.29 10.70 12.94
C THR A 51 1.27 11.81 13.98
N ASP A 52 2.06 12.87 13.79
CA ASP A 52 2.01 14.04 14.66
C ASP A 52 0.71 14.82 14.48
N ALA A 53 0.22 14.98 13.24
CA ALA A 53 -1.08 15.62 12.98
C ALA A 53 -2.28 14.84 13.56
N LEU A 54 -2.16 13.53 13.77
CA LEU A 54 -3.22 12.71 14.39
C LEU A 54 -3.28 12.86 15.92
N LYS A 55 -2.26 13.41 16.57
CA LYS A 55 -2.25 13.65 18.03
C LYS A 55 -3.05 14.92 18.41
N ASP A 56 -3.18 15.89 17.51
CA ASP A 56 -3.79 17.19 17.79
C ASP A 56 -5.28 17.27 17.39
N SER A 57 -6.16 16.90 18.33
CA SER A 57 -7.57 17.32 18.48
C SER A 57 -8.68 16.81 17.52
N ARG A 58 -9.91 16.71 18.08
CA ARG A 58 -11.19 16.26 17.45
C ARG A 58 -11.78 17.20 16.39
N LEU A 59 -11.34 18.46 16.28
CA LEU A 59 -11.90 19.46 15.35
C LEU A 59 -11.36 19.33 13.91
N LEU A 60 -10.28 18.57 13.72
CA LEU A 60 -9.62 18.30 12.44
C LEU A 60 -10.20 17.10 11.66
N LEU A 61 -11.32 16.52 12.11
CA LEU A 61 -11.79 15.17 11.74
C LEU A 61 -12.02 14.92 10.22
N GLU A 62 -12.43 15.93 9.43
CA GLU A 62 -12.68 15.77 7.98
C GLU A 62 -11.40 15.84 7.16
N GLN A 63 -10.62 16.92 7.30
CA GLN A 63 -9.33 17.06 6.61
C GLN A 63 -8.32 16.00 7.05
N THR A 64 -8.49 15.43 8.26
CA THR A 64 -7.68 14.29 8.71
C THR A 64 -8.14 12.97 8.13
N SER A 65 -9.44 12.75 7.86
CA SER A 65 -9.91 11.47 7.31
C SER A 65 -9.28 11.17 5.95
N PHE A 66 -9.46 12.05 4.96
CA PHE A 66 -8.86 11.90 3.63
C PHE A 66 -7.33 11.71 3.69
N LYS A 67 -6.61 12.55 4.45
CA LYS A 67 -5.15 12.46 4.56
C LYS A 67 -4.70 11.16 5.23
N ARG A 68 -5.41 10.75 6.29
CA ARG A 68 -5.19 9.48 6.99
C ARG A 68 -5.43 8.31 6.05
N ASP A 69 -6.55 8.31 5.32
CA ASP A 69 -6.91 7.20 4.44
C ASP A 69 -5.93 7.08 3.28
N MET A 70 -5.54 8.22 2.70
CA MET A 70 -4.56 8.27 1.63
C MET A 70 -3.23 7.72 2.11
N PHE A 71 -2.78 8.15 3.30
CA PHE A 71 -1.56 7.65 3.90
C PHE A 71 -1.65 6.14 4.21
N LEU A 72 -2.69 5.68 4.90
CA LEU A 72 -2.82 4.28 5.32
C LEU A 72 -2.87 3.32 4.15
N ILE A 73 -3.63 3.64 3.10
CA ILE A 73 -3.73 2.78 1.92
C ILE A 73 -2.43 2.82 1.11
N SER A 74 -1.84 4.00 0.89
CA SER A 74 -0.55 4.11 0.18
C SER A 74 0.55 3.37 0.93
N TYR A 75 0.63 3.56 2.24
CA TYR A 75 1.60 2.89 3.09
C TYR A 75 1.43 1.37 3.04
N SER A 76 0.20 0.87 3.21
CA SER A 76 -0.10 -0.56 3.22
C SER A 76 0.20 -1.21 1.87
N CYS A 77 -0.05 -0.49 0.77
CA CYS A 77 0.31 -0.93 -0.57
C CYS A 77 1.84 -1.02 -0.72
N LEU A 78 2.57 0.07 -0.46
CA LEU A 78 4.03 0.12 -0.60
C LEU A 78 4.72 -0.95 0.26
N ILE A 79 4.35 -1.05 1.54
CA ILE A 79 4.97 -2.03 2.44
C ILE A 79 4.66 -3.46 2.01
N ALA A 80 3.49 -3.73 1.44
CA ALA A 80 3.17 -5.04 0.87
C ALA A 80 4.08 -5.38 -0.32
N PHE A 81 4.31 -4.42 -1.22
CA PHE A 81 5.23 -4.58 -2.35
C PHE A 81 6.66 -4.89 -1.88
N ILE A 82 7.18 -4.12 -0.92
CA ILE A 82 8.54 -4.33 -0.39
C ILE A 82 8.61 -5.68 0.36
N THR A 83 7.57 -6.04 1.12
CA THR A 83 7.51 -7.33 1.82
C THR A 83 7.50 -8.50 0.85
N ALA A 84 6.75 -8.41 -0.25
CA ALA A 84 6.73 -9.45 -1.27
C ALA A 84 8.09 -9.65 -1.93
N LEU A 85 8.88 -8.58 -2.13
CA LEU A 85 10.24 -8.70 -2.65
C LEU A 85 11.11 -9.60 -1.75
N ILE A 86 10.96 -9.53 -0.43
CA ILE A 86 11.72 -10.41 0.50
C ILE A 86 11.50 -11.90 0.17
N PHE A 87 10.33 -12.28 -0.34
CA PHE A 87 10.01 -13.66 -0.68
C PHE A 87 10.39 -14.05 -2.13
N GLN A 88 10.84 -13.10 -2.95
CA GLN A 88 11.23 -13.34 -4.34
C GLN A 88 12.74 -13.57 -4.53
N VAL A 89 13.40 -14.18 -3.54
CA VAL A 89 14.86 -14.40 -3.52
C VAL A 89 15.39 -15.14 -4.75
N ASN A 90 14.59 -16.01 -5.35
CA ASN A 90 14.99 -16.82 -6.50
C ASN A 90 14.54 -16.22 -7.84
N ASN A 91 13.86 -15.07 -7.84
CA ASN A 91 13.40 -14.42 -9.05
C ASN A 91 14.49 -13.50 -9.61
N VAL A 92 15.06 -13.88 -10.74
CA VAL A 92 16.14 -13.13 -11.42
C VAL A 92 15.64 -11.76 -11.88
N ASP A 93 14.41 -11.67 -12.38
CA ASP A 93 13.83 -10.40 -12.83
C ASP A 93 13.59 -9.46 -11.65
N ALA A 94 13.07 -9.98 -10.53
CA ALA A 94 12.94 -9.19 -9.31
C ALA A 94 14.30 -8.66 -8.85
N LYS A 95 15.34 -9.49 -8.82
CA LYS A 95 16.70 -9.07 -8.45
C LYS A 95 17.34 -8.06 -9.39
N GLY A 96 17.03 -8.10 -10.68
CA GLY A 96 17.55 -7.12 -11.64
C GLY A 96 16.84 -5.76 -11.54
N TRP A 97 15.56 -5.75 -11.18
CA TRP A 97 14.69 -4.58 -11.32
C TRP A 97 14.11 -4.06 -10.00
N TRP A 98 14.48 -4.63 -8.85
CA TRP A 98 13.86 -4.30 -7.56
C TRP A 98 13.89 -2.81 -7.18
N PRO A 99 14.92 -1.98 -7.48
CA PRO A 99 14.87 -0.57 -7.13
C PRO A 99 13.78 0.15 -7.93
N LEU A 100 13.65 -0.19 -9.23
CA LEU A 100 12.60 0.34 -10.09
C LEU A 100 11.22 -0.16 -9.63
N ILE A 101 11.10 -1.44 -9.27
CA ILE A 101 9.85 -2.02 -8.75
C ILE A 101 9.40 -1.26 -7.49
N ILE A 102 10.30 -0.92 -6.57
CA ILE A 102 9.96 -0.12 -5.39
C ILE A 102 9.46 1.28 -5.78
N ILE A 103 10.14 1.97 -6.70
CA ILE A 103 9.72 3.30 -7.17
C ILE A 103 8.33 3.25 -7.81
N LEU A 104 8.12 2.33 -8.76
CA LEU A 104 6.83 2.15 -9.42
C LEU A 104 5.74 1.78 -8.42
N SER A 105 6.04 0.89 -7.47
CA SER A 105 5.10 0.53 -6.41
C SER A 105 4.72 1.72 -5.54
N GLY A 106 5.65 2.65 -5.26
CA GLY A 106 5.35 3.89 -4.55
C GLY A 106 4.39 4.79 -5.32
N VAL A 107 4.57 4.91 -6.64
CA VAL A 107 3.64 5.67 -7.51
C VAL A 107 2.26 5.02 -7.52
N TYR A 108 2.18 3.70 -7.75
CA TYR A 108 0.89 2.98 -7.73
C TYR A 108 0.22 3.02 -6.36
N ALA A 109 0.99 2.95 -5.28
CA ALA A 109 0.49 3.07 -3.92
C ALA A 109 -0.17 4.43 -3.68
N ILE A 110 0.49 5.52 -4.10
CA ILE A 110 -0.06 6.88 -3.99
C ILE A 110 -1.34 7.03 -4.81
N ILE A 111 -1.36 6.53 -6.05
CA ILE A 111 -2.54 6.57 -6.92
C ILE A 111 -3.70 5.77 -6.29
N GLY A 112 -3.43 4.54 -5.84
CA GLY A 112 -4.43 3.68 -5.19
C GLY A 112 -4.96 4.30 -3.90
N GLY A 113 -4.09 4.87 -3.07
CA GLY A 113 -4.48 5.59 -1.86
C GLY A 113 -5.32 6.83 -2.15
N LEU A 114 -4.98 7.57 -3.22
CA LEU A 114 -5.77 8.72 -3.67
C LEU A 114 -7.17 8.28 -4.12
N LEU A 115 -7.26 7.26 -4.99
CA LEU A 115 -8.54 6.72 -5.47
C LEU A 115 -9.43 6.25 -4.32
N PHE A 116 -8.87 5.47 -3.39
CA PHE A 116 -9.59 5.01 -2.21
C PHE A 116 -10.11 6.20 -1.39
N SER A 117 -9.24 7.18 -1.12
CA SER A 117 -9.61 8.31 -0.25
C SER A 117 -10.66 9.21 -0.88
N LEU A 118 -10.61 9.41 -2.21
CA LEU A 118 -11.63 10.14 -2.95
C LEU A 118 -13.00 9.44 -2.88
N LEU A 119 -13.04 8.12 -3.03
CA LEU A 119 -14.27 7.34 -2.89
C LEU A 119 -14.78 7.34 -1.44
N ALA A 120 -13.88 7.29 -0.47
CA ALA A 120 -14.21 7.31 0.95
C ALA A 120 -14.82 8.66 1.41
N LEU A 121 -14.69 9.75 0.64
CA LEU A 121 -15.44 10.99 0.87
C LEU A 121 -16.96 10.80 0.78
N LEU A 122 -17.43 9.72 0.17
CA LEU A 122 -18.84 9.35 0.13
C LEU A 122 -19.33 8.75 1.46
N LEU A 123 -18.44 8.38 2.38
CA LEU A 123 -18.77 7.83 3.70
C LEU A 123 -18.84 8.94 4.76
N ASP A 124 -19.37 8.59 5.94
CA ASP A 124 -19.27 9.47 7.11
C ASP A 124 -17.84 9.64 7.59
N LYS A 125 -17.54 10.76 8.26
CA LYS A 125 -16.20 11.13 8.76
C LYS A 125 -15.54 10.04 9.64
N ASN A 126 -16.34 9.22 10.32
CA ASN A 126 -15.86 8.19 11.25
C ASN A 126 -15.82 6.79 10.60
N HIS A 127 -14.98 6.62 9.58
CA HIS A 127 -14.75 5.34 8.92
C HIS A 127 -13.29 4.84 9.06
N SER A 128 -12.55 5.33 10.07
CA SER A 128 -11.16 4.93 10.31
C SER A 128 -10.97 3.42 10.44
N PHE A 129 -11.89 2.76 11.18
CA PHE A 129 -11.87 1.32 11.37
C PHE A 129 -12.04 0.57 10.04
N TYR A 130 -12.94 1.04 9.18
CA TYR A 130 -13.13 0.49 7.84
C TYR A 130 -11.87 0.63 7.00
N THR A 131 -11.26 1.82 6.98
CA THR A 131 -9.99 2.04 6.26
C THR A 131 -8.90 1.10 6.78
N SER A 132 -8.76 0.94 8.09
CA SER A 132 -7.78 0.01 8.66
C SER A 132 -8.01 -1.43 8.22
N ILE A 133 -9.26 -1.92 8.23
CA ILE A 133 -9.59 -3.26 7.72
C ILE A 133 -9.20 -3.38 6.24
N PHE A 134 -9.56 -2.39 5.43
CA PHE A 134 -9.23 -2.40 4.00
C PHE A 134 -7.72 -2.42 3.77
N ALA A 135 -6.97 -1.59 4.51
CA ALA A 135 -5.52 -1.50 4.40
C ALA A 135 -4.84 -2.82 4.82
N THR A 136 -5.29 -3.43 5.92
CA THR A 136 -4.79 -4.74 6.37
C THR A 136 -5.14 -5.85 5.38
N THR A 137 -6.37 -5.84 4.83
CA THR A 137 -6.80 -6.81 3.82
C THR A 137 -5.96 -6.68 2.56
N PHE A 138 -5.70 -5.44 2.11
CA PHE A 138 -4.82 -5.17 0.97
C PHE A 138 -3.43 -5.73 1.24
N PHE A 139 -2.82 -5.38 2.37
CA PHE A 139 -1.47 -5.80 2.73
C PHE A 139 -1.33 -7.33 2.77
N LEU A 140 -2.19 -7.99 3.56
CA LEU A 140 -2.15 -9.45 3.71
C LEU A 140 -2.50 -10.15 2.40
N GLY A 141 -3.53 -9.68 1.70
CA GLY A 141 -3.94 -10.25 0.42
C GLY A 141 -2.81 -10.18 -0.60
N TYR A 142 -2.12 -9.04 -0.72
CA TYR A 142 -0.98 -8.93 -1.62
C TYR A 142 0.17 -9.85 -1.26
N VAL A 143 0.58 -9.89 0.02
CA VAL A 143 1.67 -10.76 0.47
C VAL A 143 1.32 -12.23 0.21
N VAL A 144 0.10 -12.67 0.55
CA VAL A 144 -0.34 -14.05 0.29
C VAL A 144 -0.36 -14.36 -1.20
N LEU A 145 -0.90 -13.48 -2.03
CA LEU A 145 -0.93 -13.67 -3.49
C LEU A 145 0.48 -13.72 -4.10
N SER A 146 1.44 -13.01 -3.51
CA SER A 146 2.84 -13.05 -3.96
C SER A 146 3.54 -14.40 -3.72
N LEU A 147 2.97 -15.23 -2.84
CA LEU A 147 3.44 -16.59 -2.58
C LEU A 147 2.76 -17.64 -3.47
N LEU A 148 1.73 -17.24 -4.23
CA LEU A 148 0.99 -18.11 -5.14
C LEU A 148 1.54 -17.99 -6.57
N PRO A 149 1.26 -18.97 -7.45
CA PRO A 149 1.59 -18.86 -8.87
C PRO A 149 0.98 -17.59 -9.47
N THR A 150 1.81 -16.77 -10.13
CA THR A 150 1.41 -15.48 -10.68
C THR A 150 0.25 -15.59 -11.68
N TYR A 151 0.23 -16.70 -12.43
CA TYR A 151 -0.75 -16.98 -13.47
C TYR A 151 -1.59 -18.18 -13.10
N PHE A 152 -2.90 -18.05 -13.33
CA PHE A 152 -3.84 -19.15 -13.28
C PHE A 152 -4.63 -19.18 -14.58
N ASN A 153 -4.85 -20.38 -15.12
CA ASN A 153 -5.66 -20.56 -16.31
C ASN A 153 -7.12 -20.66 -15.89
N LEU A 154 -7.85 -19.54 -16.01
CA LEU A 154 -9.30 -19.62 -16.22
C LEU A 154 -9.50 -20.10 -17.64
N THR A 155 -10.24 -21.19 -17.81
CA THR A 155 -10.38 -22.03 -19.01
C THR A 155 -10.70 -21.31 -20.35
N TYR A 156 -10.96 -20.00 -20.33
CA TYR A 156 -11.34 -19.19 -21.50
C TYR A 156 -10.56 -17.87 -21.67
N PHE A 157 -9.70 -17.50 -20.73
CA PHE A 157 -8.90 -16.27 -20.82
C PHE A 157 -7.41 -16.60 -20.74
N SER A 158 -6.59 -15.84 -21.47
CA SER A 158 -5.12 -15.96 -21.44
C SER A 158 -4.57 -15.75 -20.02
N GLN A 159 -3.25 -15.99 -19.85
CA GLN A 159 -2.53 -15.88 -18.58
C GLN A 159 -2.94 -14.63 -17.77
N ASN A 160 -3.73 -14.89 -16.73
CA ASN A 160 -4.40 -13.87 -15.95
C ASN A 160 -3.65 -13.64 -14.63
N GLN A 161 -3.33 -12.39 -14.32
CA GLN A 161 -2.62 -12.05 -13.09
C GLN A 161 -3.60 -12.01 -11.91
N LEU A 162 -3.45 -12.93 -10.94
CA LEU A 162 -4.30 -13.02 -9.75
C LEU A 162 -4.41 -11.68 -8.99
N PHE A 163 -3.30 -10.93 -8.96
CA PHE A 163 -3.24 -9.62 -8.30
C PHE A 163 -4.23 -8.61 -8.90
N ILE A 164 -4.39 -8.56 -10.22
CA ILE A 164 -5.29 -7.61 -10.89
C ILE A 164 -6.74 -7.89 -10.45
N TYR A 165 -7.16 -9.15 -10.44
CA TYR A 165 -8.50 -9.53 -9.99
C TYR A 165 -8.73 -9.18 -8.52
N PHE A 166 -7.75 -9.46 -7.66
CA PHE A 166 -7.83 -9.10 -6.25
C PHE A 166 -8.06 -7.60 -6.07
N ILE A 167 -7.30 -6.75 -6.77
CA ILE A 167 -7.46 -5.29 -6.72
C ILE A 167 -8.83 -4.85 -7.25
N ILE A 168 -9.26 -5.39 -8.40
CA ILE A 168 -10.56 -5.07 -8.98
C ILE A 168 -11.68 -5.41 -8.01
N ILE A 169 -11.66 -6.61 -7.42
CA ILE A 169 -12.67 -7.06 -6.44
C ILE A 169 -12.66 -6.14 -5.22
N LEU A 170 -11.48 -5.87 -4.66
CA LEU A 170 -11.31 -5.05 -3.46
C LEU A 170 -11.89 -3.63 -3.67
N PHE A 171 -11.54 -2.97 -4.78
CA PHE A 171 -12.06 -1.64 -5.11
C PHE A 171 -13.53 -1.65 -5.52
N THR A 172 -14.03 -2.73 -6.14
CA THR A 172 -15.47 -2.88 -6.44
C THR A 172 -16.26 -2.99 -5.14
N VAL A 173 -15.80 -3.80 -4.18
CA VAL A 173 -16.44 -3.90 -2.85
C VAL A 173 -16.43 -2.54 -2.14
N HIS A 174 -15.31 -1.81 -2.19
CA HIS A 174 -15.25 -0.45 -1.63
C HIS A 174 -16.27 0.49 -2.27
N LEU A 175 -16.35 0.52 -3.60
CA LEU A 175 -17.31 1.34 -4.33
C LEU A 175 -18.75 0.99 -3.96
N LEU A 176 -19.09 -0.30 -3.88
CA LEU A 176 -20.42 -0.77 -3.50
C LEU A 176 -20.79 -0.34 -2.07
N ILE A 177 -19.85 -0.41 -1.12
CA ILE A 177 -20.05 0.07 0.25
C ILE A 177 -20.32 1.58 0.26
N CYS A 178 -19.51 2.36 -0.46
CA CYS A 178 -19.67 3.81 -0.56
C CYS A 178 -21.03 4.22 -1.18
N LEU A 179 -21.43 3.58 -2.28
CA LEU A 179 -22.71 3.84 -2.94
C LEU A 179 -23.89 3.40 -2.07
N GLY A 180 -23.81 2.22 -1.45
CA GLY A 180 -24.85 1.72 -0.54
C GLY A 180 -25.05 2.64 0.66
N TYR A 181 -23.96 3.18 1.21
CA TYR A 181 -24.01 4.17 2.29
C TYR A 181 -24.74 5.45 1.85
N GLN A 182 -24.39 6.00 0.68
CA GLN A 182 -25.04 7.20 0.13
C GLN A 182 -26.53 7.00 -0.15
N LEU A 183 -26.91 5.84 -0.70
CA LEU A 183 -28.32 5.51 -0.94
C LEU A 183 -29.11 5.46 0.36
N ARG A 184 -28.58 4.79 1.40
CA ARG A 184 -29.21 4.74 2.72
C ARG A 184 -29.37 6.13 3.33
N LYS A 185 -28.36 6.99 3.20
CA LYS A 185 -28.42 8.37 3.70
C LYS A 185 -29.53 9.18 3.02
N ARG A 186 -29.70 9.03 1.70
CA ARG A 186 -30.77 9.71 0.93
C ARG A 186 -32.17 9.18 1.23
N LEU A 187 -32.31 7.89 1.55
CA LEU A 187 -33.61 7.30 1.90
C LEU A 187 -34.09 7.71 3.30
N ASN A 188 -33.17 8.09 4.18
CA ASN A 188 -33.44 8.46 5.56
C ASN A 188 -33.49 9.98 5.80
N SER A 189 -33.21 10.80 4.78
CA SER A 189 -33.29 12.27 4.81
C SER A 189 -34.62 12.75 4.26
#